data_AF-A0A7U4JPX6-F1
#
_entry.id   AF-A0A7U4JPX6-F1
#
_cell.length_a   1.000
_cell.length_b   1.000
_cell.length_c   1.000
_cell.angle_alpha   90.00
_cell.angle_beta   90.00
_cell.angle_gamma   90.00
#
_symmetry.space_group_name_H-M   'P 1'
#
loop_
_entity.id
_entity.type
_entity.pdbx_description
1 polymer ?
#
loop_
_entity_poly.entity_id
_entity_poly.type
_entity_poly.pdbx_seq_one_letter_code
_entity_poly.pdbx_strand_id
1 'polypeptide(L)'
;MKVVVIGGGWAGCAAAISAKKAGADVSIFEKTDLLLGLGNVGGIMRNNGRFTAAEELIALGAGDLINITDESSRHKNIDFPGHKHAWLYDVNKIEPAVKNHMKDMGIDIHLISRIVDVEKEGDKIKGIYISDGTYVDGDVFIETTGSTGPMGNCLRYGNGCSMCILRCPAFGPRVSLTSRAGIEDFQGEREDDLLGAFSGSCKLAKETMSEELIKELDETGVLVLKVPKEDINLDKLKMKVCQQYALKEFAENIVILDTGHAR
;
A
#
# COMPACT_ATOMS: atom_id res chain seq x y z
N MET A 1 -26.46 -11.35 -2.00
CA MET A 1 -25.98 -10.02 -1.61
C MET A 1 -24.74 -9.72 -2.44
N LYS A 2 -24.79 -8.63 -3.23
CA LYS A 2 -23.71 -8.17 -4.10
C LYS A 2 -22.89 -7.11 -3.36
N VAL A 3 -21.63 -7.43 -3.06
CA VAL A 3 -20.69 -6.53 -2.40
C VAL A 3 -19.72 -5.99 -3.44
N VAL A 4 -19.63 -4.67 -3.54
CA VAL A 4 -18.74 -3.96 -4.45
C VAL A 4 -17.61 -3.33 -3.65
N VAL A 5 -16.39 -3.80 -3.87
CA VAL A 5 -15.17 -3.27 -3.22
C VAL A 5 -14.46 -2.33 -4.18
N ILE A 6 -14.08 -1.14 -3.70
CA ILE A 6 -13.49 -0.08 -4.53
C ILE A 6 -12.07 0.19 -4.06
N GLY A 7 -11.08 -0.11 -4.89
CA GLY A 7 -9.66 -0.06 -4.58
C GLY A 7 -9.09 -1.44 -4.24
N GLY A 8 -8.10 -1.87 -5.01
CA GLY A 8 -7.45 -3.18 -4.92
C GLY A 8 -6.27 -3.24 -3.95
N GLY A 9 -6.15 -2.32 -2.99
CA GLY A 9 -5.07 -2.34 -1.99
C GLY A 9 -5.20 -3.49 -0.97
N TRP A 10 -4.32 -3.54 0.02
CA TRP A 10 -4.38 -4.55 1.10
C TRP A 10 -5.74 -4.61 1.79
N ALA A 11 -6.33 -3.45 2.12
CA ALA A 11 -7.63 -3.37 2.75
C ALA A 11 -8.76 -3.87 1.83
N GLY A 12 -8.74 -3.51 0.55
CA GLY A 12 -9.74 -3.96 -0.42
C GLY A 12 -9.67 -5.47 -0.68
N CYS A 13 -8.46 -6.02 -0.82
CA CYS A 13 -8.27 -7.46 -0.95
C CYS A 13 -8.79 -8.20 0.30
N ALA A 14 -8.46 -7.71 1.50
CA ALA A 14 -8.92 -8.30 2.76
C ALA A 14 -10.45 -8.23 2.91
N ALA A 15 -11.05 -7.09 2.54
CA ALA A 15 -12.50 -6.89 2.57
C ALA A 15 -13.21 -7.84 1.59
N ALA A 16 -12.68 -7.97 0.37
CA ALA A 16 -13.23 -8.86 -0.64
C ALA A 16 -13.17 -10.33 -0.22
N ILE A 17 -12.02 -10.79 0.31
CA ILE A 17 -11.85 -12.14 0.85
C ILE A 17 -12.84 -12.39 2.00
N SER A 18 -12.95 -11.45 2.94
CA SER A 18 -13.84 -11.58 4.10
C SER A 18 -15.32 -11.63 3.68
N ALA A 19 -15.74 -10.74 2.77
CA ALA A 19 -17.10 -10.74 2.22
C ALA A 19 -17.42 -12.05 1.48
N LYS A 20 -16.45 -12.57 0.71
CA LYS A 20 -16.61 -13.83 -0.01
C LYS A 20 -16.74 -15.02 0.94
N LYS A 21 -15.93 -15.07 2.02
CA LYS A 21 -16.06 -16.08 3.09
C LYS A 21 -17.40 -16.01 3.81
N ALA A 22 -17.98 -14.82 3.92
CA ALA A 22 -19.33 -14.63 4.46
C ALA A 22 -20.46 -15.03 3.47
N GLY A 23 -20.13 -15.52 2.28
CA GLY A 23 -21.09 -16.00 1.29
C GLY A 23 -21.65 -14.93 0.35
N ALA A 24 -21.05 -13.74 0.30
CA ALA A 24 -21.45 -12.71 -0.64
C ALA A 24 -20.97 -13.01 -2.09
N ASP A 25 -21.67 -12.43 -3.05
CA ASP A 25 -21.14 -12.26 -4.40
C ASP A 25 -20.32 -10.97 -4.44
N VAL A 26 -19.06 -11.04 -4.88
CA VAL A 26 -18.07 -9.98 -4.65
C VAL A 26 -17.38 -9.59 -5.94
N SER A 27 -17.46 -8.30 -6.28
CA SER A 27 -16.64 -7.68 -7.31
C SER A 27 -15.72 -6.63 -6.69
N ILE A 28 -14.46 -6.60 -7.12
CA ILE A 28 -13.47 -5.60 -6.72
C ILE A 28 -12.98 -4.81 -7.93
N PHE A 29 -12.94 -3.48 -7.80
CA PHE A 29 -12.54 -2.56 -8.86
C PHE A 29 -11.25 -1.84 -8.48
N GLU A 30 -10.20 -1.99 -9.28
CA GLU A 30 -8.91 -1.37 -9.08
C GLU A 30 -8.55 -0.48 -10.28
N LYS A 31 -8.09 0.73 -9.99
CA LYS A 31 -7.79 1.72 -11.05
C LYS A 31 -6.58 1.31 -11.89
N THR A 32 -5.64 0.55 -11.32
CA THR A 32 -4.42 0.10 -12.00
C THR A 32 -4.57 -1.30 -12.57
N ASP A 33 -3.54 -1.75 -13.27
CA ASP A 33 -3.37 -3.10 -13.83
C ASP A 33 -2.91 -4.14 -12.78
N LEU A 34 -2.73 -3.74 -11.51
CA LEU A 34 -2.21 -4.58 -10.44
C LEU A 34 -2.99 -4.39 -9.14
N LEU A 35 -3.17 -5.46 -8.37
CA LEU A 35 -3.64 -5.35 -6.98
C LEU A 35 -2.52 -4.85 -6.05
N LEU A 36 -2.85 -4.63 -4.77
CA LEU A 36 -1.99 -4.28 -3.63
C LEU A 36 -1.41 -2.85 -3.58
N GLY A 37 -1.36 -2.12 -4.70
CA GLY A 37 -0.87 -0.74 -4.73
C GLY A 37 0.53 -0.60 -4.13
N LEU A 38 0.67 0.11 -3.01
CA LEU A 38 1.96 0.27 -2.30
C LEU A 38 2.53 -1.05 -1.74
N GLY A 39 1.73 -2.11 -1.65
CA GLY A 39 2.20 -3.46 -1.34
C GLY A 39 3.24 -3.97 -2.35
N ASN A 40 3.22 -3.50 -3.59
CA ASN A 40 4.16 -3.90 -4.64
C ASN A 40 5.54 -3.20 -4.53
N VAL A 41 5.74 -2.35 -3.51
CA VAL A 41 7.02 -1.65 -3.25
C VAL A 41 7.36 -1.56 -1.77
N GLY A 42 6.56 -2.19 -0.90
CA GLY A 42 6.70 -2.11 0.55
C GLY A 42 7.55 -3.24 1.12
N GLY A 43 7.00 -4.46 1.14
CA GLY A 43 7.73 -5.67 1.50
C GLY A 43 7.86 -5.98 2.99
N ILE A 44 7.64 -5.02 3.90
CA ILE A 44 7.87 -5.25 5.34
C ILE A 44 6.61 -5.75 6.05
N MET A 45 6.68 -6.94 6.63
CA MET A 45 5.65 -7.56 7.48
C MET A 45 6.26 -8.01 8.81
N ARG A 46 5.40 -8.50 9.72
CA ARG A 46 5.77 -9.12 11.00
C ARG A 46 6.63 -8.29 11.97
N ASN A 47 6.92 -7.02 11.69
CA ASN A 47 7.77 -6.18 12.53
C ASN A 47 6.96 -5.45 13.62
N ASN A 48 7.49 -5.34 14.84
CA ASN A 48 6.87 -4.62 15.96
C ASN A 48 5.34 -4.82 16.03
N GLY A 49 4.54 -3.75 16.00
CA GLY A 49 3.08 -3.80 16.03
C GLY A 49 2.42 -4.50 14.82
N ARG A 50 3.10 -4.62 13.66
CA ARG A 50 2.58 -5.44 12.55
C ARG A 50 2.56 -6.93 12.90
N PHE A 51 3.41 -7.38 13.83
CA PHE A 51 3.33 -8.75 14.35
C PHE A 51 2.01 -8.95 15.08
N THR A 52 1.72 -8.09 16.07
CA THR A 52 0.48 -8.17 16.87
C THR A 52 -0.76 -8.12 15.97
N ALA A 53 -0.82 -7.15 15.06
CA ALA A 53 -1.96 -7.04 14.14
C ALA A 53 -2.12 -8.28 13.24
N ALA A 54 -1.01 -8.88 12.80
CA ALA A 54 -1.05 -10.10 12.00
C ALA A 54 -1.58 -11.30 12.81
N GLU A 55 -1.15 -11.46 14.06
CA GLU A 55 -1.64 -12.54 14.94
C GLU A 55 -3.12 -12.36 15.28
N GLU A 56 -3.57 -11.13 15.53
CA GLU A 56 -4.98 -10.82 15.74
C GLU A 56 -5.83 -11.14 14.50
N LEU A 57 -5.38 -10.75 13.31
CA LEU A 57 -6.07 -11.07 12.06
C LEU A 57 -6.17 -12.58 11.82
N ILE A 58 -5.10 -13.33 12.09
CA ILE A 58 -5.11 -14.79 11.99
C ILE A 58 -6.14 -15.38 12.97
N ALA A 59 -6.14 -14.93 14.22
CA ALA A 59 -7.08 -15.41 15.24
C ALA A 59 -8.54 -15.11 14.90
N LEU A 60 -8.80 -13.99 14.21
CA LEU A 60 -10.13 -13.60 13.73
C LEU A 60 -10.54 -14.31 12.42
N GLY A 61 -9.70 -15.20 11.87
CA GLY A 61 -9.98 -15.94 10.63
C GLY A 61 -9.68 -15.19 9.33
N ALA A 62 -8.99 -14.04 9.43
CA ALA A 62 -8.57 -13.18 8.32
C ALA A 62 -7.07 -13.34 7.99
N GLY A 63 -6.53 -14.55 8.19
CA GLY A 63 -5.10 -14.84 8.03
C GLY A 63 -4.59 -15.02 6.59
N ASP A 64 -5.45 -15.03 5.57
CA ASP A 64 -5.09 -15.40 4.19
C ASP A 64 -3.94 -14.56 3.64
N LEU A 65 -4.08 -13.23 3.69
CA LEU A 65 -3.06 -12.31 3.18
C LEU A 65 -1.79 -12.35 4.03
N ILE A 66 -1.91 -12.60 5.33
CA ILE A 66 -0.75 -12.76 6.23
C ILE A 66 0.04 -14.00 5.83
N ASN A 67 -0.63 -15.14 5.67
CA ASN A 67 0.00 -16.40 5.26
C ASN A 67 0.67 -16.26 3.88
N ILE A 68 0.00 -15.61 2.92
CA ILE A 68 0.58 -15.35 1.60
C ILE A 68 1.85 -14.47 1.71
N THR A 69 1.84 -13.42 2.54
CA THR A 69 3.05 -12.60 2.77
C THR A 69 4.17 -13.38 3.45
N ASP A 70 3.83 -14.27 4.38
CA ASP A 70 4.79 -15.10 5.11
C ASP A 70 5.45 -16.17 4.22
N GLU A 71 4.67 -16.75 3.31
CA GLU A 71 5.15 -17.69 2.29
C GLU A 71 5.99 -16.99 1.23
N SER A 72 5.63 -15.75 0.89
CA SER A 72 6.37 -14.91 -0.06
C SER A 72 7.60 -14.23 0.56
N SER A 73 7.84 -14.42 1.86
CA SER A 73 8.97 -13.84 2.59
C SER A 73 10.29 -14.49 2.21
N ARG A 74 11.22 -13.68 1.70
CA ARG A 74 12.61 -14.07 1.39
C ARG A 74 13.49 -14.01 2.63
N HIS A 75 13.28 -12.97 3.43
CA HIS A 75 14.00 -12.76 4.69
C HIS A 75 13.02 -12.79 5.84
N LYS A 76 13.42 -13.42 6.94
CA LYS A 76 12.60 -13.59 8.13
C LYS A 76 13.43 -13.26 9.35
N ASN A 77 12.78 -12.66 10.34
CA ASN A 77 13.36 -12.31 11.63
C ASN A 77 14.60 -11.41 11.51
N ILE A 78 14.55 -10.40 10.65
CA ILE A 78 15.62 -9.41 10.50
C ILE A 78 15.37 -8.18 11.37
N ASP A 79 16.45 -7.57 11.83
CA ASP A 79 16.43 -6.33 12.61
C ASP A 79 17.05 -5.19 11.81
N PHE A 80 16.43 -4.01 11.87
CA PHE A 80 16.98 -2.78 11.32
C PHE A 80 16.56 -1.58 12.19
N PRO A 81 17.11 -0.37 12.00
CA PRO A 81 16.86 0.74 12.92
C PRO A 81 15.38 0.98 13.21
N GLY A 82 14.96 0.85 14.48
CA GLY A 82 13.57 1.00 14.92
C GLY A 82 12.64 -0.20 14.68
N HIS A 83 13.12 -1.28 14.06
CA HIS A 83 12.31 -2.42 13.64
C HIS A 83 12.94 -3.74 14.09
N LYS A 84 12.15 -4.52 14.84
CA LYS A 84 12.53 -5.86 15.28
C LYS A 84 11.78 -6.93 14.53
N HIS A 85 12.41 -8.10 14.38
CA HIS A 85 11.81 -9.35 13.89
C HIS A 85 11.01 -9.18 12.58
N ALA A 86 11.47 -8.29 11.70
CA ALA A 86 10.81 -7.99 10.44
C ALA A 86 10.95 -9.16 9.46
N TRP A 87 9.91 -9.36 8.66
CA TRP A 87 9.91 -10.29 7.54
C TRP A 87 9.77 -9.48 6.26
N LEU A 88 10.55 -9.84 5.23
CA LEU A 88 10.57 -9.14 3.96
C LEU A 88 10.02 -10.05 2.84
N TYR A 89 8.83 -9.74 2.34
CA TYR A 89 8.25 -10.43 1.20
C TYR A 89 8.79 -9.92 -0.13
N ASP A 90 8.87 -10.83 -1.10
CA ASP A 90 9.24 -10.53 -2.48
C ASP A 90 8.09 -9.77 -3.16
N VAL A 91 8.30 -8.49 -3.42
CA VAL A 91 7.29 -7.62 -4.03
C VAL A 91 6.96 -8.00 -5.47
N ASN A 92 7.81 -8.80 -6.13
CA ASN A 92 7.53 -9.30 -7.49
C ASN A 92 6.68 -10.57 -7.49
N LYS A 93 6.55 -11.25 -6.34
CA LYS A 93 5.76 -12.49 -6.20
C LYS A 93 4.42 -12.28 -5.54
N ILE A 94 4.29 -11.22 -4.74
CA ILE A 94 3.13 -11.03 -3.87
C ILE A 94 1.82 -10.76 -4.63
N GLU A 95 1.85 -9.94 -5.68
CA GLU A 95 0.62 -9.58 -6.41
C GLU A 95 -0.01 -10.78 -7.11
N PRO A 96 0.75 -11.60 -7.88
CA PRO A 96 0.20 -12.81 -8.46
C PRO A 96 -0.34 -13.79 -7.41
N ALA A 97 0.35 -13.95 -6.27
CA ALA A 97 -0.09 -14.85 -5.21
C ALA A 97 -1.45 -14.42 -4.63
N VAL A 98 -1.61 -13.14 -4.29
CA VAL A 98 -2.89 -12.61 -3.78
C VAL A 98 -3.98 -12.66 -4.84
N LYS A 99 -3.67 -12.26 -6.08
CA LYS A 99 -4.63 -12.26 -7.18
C LYS A 99 -5.15 -13.66 -7.49
N ASN A 100 -4.26 -14.66 -7.51
CA ASN A 100 -4.64 -16.05 -7.75
C ASN A 100 -5.51 -16.57 -6.61
N HIS A 101 -5.13 -16.33 -5.34
CA HIS A 101 -5.96 -16.71 -4.19
C HIS A 101 -7.38 -16.13 -4.29
N MET A 102 -7.51 -14.85 -4.62
CA MET A 102 -8.82 -14.20 -4.78
C MET A 102 -9.62 -14.78 -5.96
N LYS A 103 -8.96 -15.09 -7.09
CA LYS A 103 -9.61 -15.75 -8.23
C LYS A 103 -10.09 -17.16 -7.89
N ASP A 104 -9.28 -17.94 -7.19
CA ASP A 104 -9.61 -19.30 -6.77
C ASP A 104 -10.79 -19.32 -5.80
N MET A 105 -10.96 -18.25 -5.02
CA MET A 105 -12.16 -18.02 -4.21
C MET A 105 -13.40 -17.61 -5.03
N GLY A 106 -13.27 -17.34 -6.33
CA GLY A 106 -14.36 -16.87 -7.19
C GLY A 106 -14.75 -15.41 -6.94
N ILE A 107 -13.77 -14.55 -6.59
CA ILE A 107 -13.96 -13.09 -6.53
C ILE A 107 -13.77 -12.52 -7.94
N ASP A 108 -14.70 -11.66 -8.35
CA ASP A 108 -14.68 -11.01 -9.65
C ASP A 108 -13.78 -9.76 -9.61
N ILE A 109 -12.68 -9.77 -10.36
CA ILE A 109 -11.62 -8.75 -10.28
C ILE A 109 -11.61 -7.90 -11.56
N HIS A 110 -11.92 -6.61 -11.41
CA HIS A 110 -11.91 -5.61 -12.47
C HIS A 110 -10.70 -4.69 -12.32
N LEU A 111 -9.71 -4.88 -13.18
CA LEU A 111 -8.52 -4.03 -13.25
C LEU A 111 -8.73 -2.91 -14.27
N ILE A 112 -7.92 -1.85 -14.19
CA ILE A 112 -8.02 -0.67 -15.07
C ILE A 112 -9.43 -0.07 -15.03
N SER A 113 -10.07 -0.18 -13.86
CA SER A 113 -11.45 0.26 -13.63
C SER A 113 -11.44 1.34 -12.56
N ARG A 114 -11.14 2.57 -13.00
CA ARG A 114 -11.09 3.72 -12.10
C ARG A 114 -12.51 4.21 -11.82
N ILE A 115 -12.94 4.04 -10.57
CA ILE A 115 -14.23 4.58 -10.10
C ILE A 115 -14.10 6.09 -9.90
N VAL A 116 -15.08 6.85 -10.39
CA VAL A 116 -15.05 8.32 -10.43
C VAL A 116 -16.24 8.99 -9.75
N ASP A 117 -17.33 8.26 -9.56
CA ASP A 117 -18.55 8.79 -8.96
C ASP A 117 -19.41 7.69 -8.32
N VAL A 118 -20.40 8.10 -7.54
CA VAL A 118 -21.39 7.24 -6.89
C VAL A 118 -22.81 7.70 -7.23
N GLU A 119 -23.73 6.76 -7.41
CA GLU A 119 -25.16 7.04 -7.53
C GLU A 119 -25.80 6.94 -6.14
N LYS A 120 -26.54 7.98 -5.74
CA LYS A 120 -27.15 8.06 -4.40
C LYS A 120 -28.65 8.34 -4.49
N GLU A 121 -29.43 7.63 -3.69
CA GLU A 121 -30.85 7.89 -3.47
C GLU A 121 -31.06 8.21 -1.99
N GLY A 122 -31.27 9.48 -1.65
CA GLY A 122 -31.28 9.94 -0.26
C GLY A 122 -29.92 9.68 0.40
N ASP A 123 -29.89 8.82 1.43
CA ASP A 123 -28.65 8.38 2.12
C ASP A 123 -28.14 7.00 1.70
N LYS A 124 -28.76 6.39 0.68
CA LYS A 124 -28.37 5.07 0.20
C LYS A 124 -27.54 5.19 -1.08
N ILE A 125 -26.37 4.57 -1.10
CA ILE A 125 -25.60 4.35 -2.32
C ILE A 125 -26.27 3.22 -3.12
N LYS A 126 -26.54 3.48 -4.40
CA LYS A 126 -27.22 2.55 -5.33
C LYS A 126 -26.25 1.90 -6.30
N GLY A 127 -25.16 2.59 -6.62
CA GLY A 127 -24.16 2.14 -7.57
C GLY A 127 -22.97 3.08 -7.66
N ILE A 128 -22.06 2.72 -8.53
CA ILE A 128 -20.83 3.46 -8.81
C ILE A 128 -20.64 3.63 -10.31
N TYR A 129 -19.90 4.67 -10.68
CA TYR A 129 -19.55 4.95 -12.06
C TYR A 129 -18.06 4.74 -12.30
N ILE A 130 -17.73 3.91 -13.29
CA ILE A 130 -16.39 3.74 -13.83
C ILE A 130 -16.06 4.93 -14.74
N SER A 131 -14.78 5.27 -14.90
CA SER A 131 -14.33 6.42 -15.69
C SER A 131 -14.72 6.39 -17.17
N ASP A 132 -15.13 5.23 -17.69
CA ASP A 132 -15.65 5.08 -19.06
C ASP A 132 -17.17 5.33 -19.16
N GLY A 133 -17.83 5.64 -18.04
CA GLY A 133 -19.28 5.86 -17.94
C GLY A 133 -20.09 4.63 -17.56
N THR A 134 -19.46 3.46 -17.42
CA THR A 134 -20.16 2.22 -17.01
C THR A 134 -20.73 2.37 -15.60
N TYR A 135 -22.00 2.02 -15.45
CA TYR A 135 -22.69 1.96 -14.16
C TYR A 135 -22.66 0.55 -13.58
N VAL A 136 -22.32 0.43 -12.30
CA VAL A 136 -22.33 -0.83 -11.55
C VAL A 136 -23.18 -0.68 -10.31
N ASP A 137 -24.24 -1.48 -10.21
CA ASP A 137 -25.10 -1.55 -9.03
C ASP A 137 -24.55 -2.53 -7.97
N GLY A 138 -25.07 -2.44 -6.74
CA GLY A 138 -24.66 -3.29 -5.63
C GLY A 138 -25.54 -3.11 -4.40
N ASP A 139 -25.48 -4.07 -3.48
CA ASP A 139 -26.19 -4.01 -2.21
C ASP A 139 -25.35 -3.29 -1.13
N VAL A 140 -24.03 -3.51 -1.16
CA VAL A 140 -23.05 -2.97 -0.20
C VAL A 140 -21.83 -2.47 -0.96
N PHE A 141 -21.32 -1.30 -0.57
CA PHE A 141 -20.14 -0.68 -1.18
C PHE A 141 -19.08 -0.48 -0.11
N ILE A 142 -17.85 -0.94 -0.38
CA ILE A 142 -16.72 -0.82 0.53
C ILE A 142 -15.64 0.03 -0.16
N GLU A 143 -15.44 1.25 0.34
CA GLU A 143 -14.44 2.18 -0.19
C GLU A 143 -13.09 1.93 0.48
N THR A 144 -12.13 1.48 -0.32
CA THR A 144 -10.76 1.15 0.10
C THR A 144 -9.73 1.74 -0.87
N THR A 145 -10.02 2.91 -1.43
CA THR A 145 -9.13 3.57 -2.41
C THR A 145 -7.85 4.14 -1.80
N GLY A 146 -7.78 4.13 -0.47
CA GLY A 146 -6.68 4.72 0.29
C GLY A 146 -6.69 6.24 0.23
N SER A 147 -5.63 6.84 0.76
CA SER A 147 -5.52 8.30 0.91
C SER A 147 -4.35 8.91 0.15
N THR A 148 -3.68 8.15 -0.74
CA THR A 148 -2.60 8.72 -1.54
C THR A 148 -3.14 9.76 -2.50
N GLY A 149 -2.66 11.00 -2.35
CA GLY A 149 -3.13 12.14 -3.11
C GLY A 149 -2.86 12.04 -4.62
N PRO A 150 -3.65 12.74 -5.45
CA PRO A 150 -3.38 12.89 -6.88
C PRO A 150 -2.07 13.65 -7.12
N MET A 151 -1.61 13.68 -8.37
CA MET A 151 -0.39 14.42 -8.74
C MET A 151 -0.43 15.91 -8.32
N GLY A 152 -1.63 16.53 -8.33
CA GLY A 152 -1.82 17.89 -7.82
C GLY A 152 -1.42 18.04 -6.35
N ASN A 153 -1.70 17.04 -5.52
CA ASN A 153 -1.26 17.03 -4.12
C ASN A 153 0.25 16.81 -4.02
N CYS A 154 0.83 15.96 -4.88
CA CYS A 154 2.29 15.78 -4.93
C CYS A 154 3.01 17.09 -5.27
N LEU A 155 2.44 17.90 -6.18
CA LEU A 155 2.96 19.23 -6.54
C LEU A 155 2.73 20.27 -5.45
N ARG A 156 1.55 20.27 -4.83
CA ARG A 156 1.16 21.27 -3.82
C ARG A 156 1.86 21.08 -2.48
N TYR A 157 2.00 19.83 -2.03
CA TYR A 157 2.44 19.49 -0.67
C TYR A 157 3.79 18.76 -0.61
N GLY A 158 4.34 18.38 -1.77
CA GLY A 158 5.60 17.66 -1.90
C GLY A 158 6.52 18.27 -2.95
N ASN A 159 7.38 17.43 -3.54
CA ASN A 159 8.38 17.85 -4.53
C ASN A 159 7.96 17.52 -5.98
N GLY A 160 6.65 17.35 -6.23
CA GLY A 160 6.13 16.90 -7.52
C GLY A 160 6.00 15.37 -7.66
N CYS A 161 5.67 14.92 -8.86
CA CYS A 161 5.39 13.51 -9.15
C CYS A 161 6.69 12.74 -9.46
N SER A 162 6.99 11.70 -8.69
CA SER A 162 8.11 10.77 -8.92
C SER A 162 7.70 9.49 -9.66
N MET A 163 6.49 9.46 -10.23
CA MET A 163 5.91 8.27 -10.87
C MET A 163 5.98 7.01 -9.99
N CYS A 164 5.44 7.11 -8.77
CA CYS A 164 5.36 5.95 -7.87
C CYS A 164 4.50 4.82 -8.45
N ILE A 165 4.46 3.69 -7.76
CA ILE A 165 3.76 2.47 -8.20
C ILE A 165 2.27 2.65 -8.55
N LEU A 166 1.64 3.71 -8.02
CA LEU A 166 0.24 4.06 -8.32
C LEU A 166 0.04 4.61 -9.73
N ARG A 167 1.12 5.04 -10.42
CA ARG A 167 1.17 5.37 -11.85
C ARG A 167 0.02 6.26 -12.31
N CYS A 168 -0.25 7.34 -11.55
CA CYS A 168 -1.32 8.30 -11.83
C CYS A 168 -1.31 8.87 -13.26
N PRO A 169 -0.17 9.13 -13.93
CA PRO A 169 -0.17 9.55 -15.34
C PRO A 169 -0.86 8.55 -16.28
N ALA A 170 -0.79 7.25 -15.99
CA ALA A 170 -1.38 6.20 -16.83
C ALA A 170 -2.83 5.88 -16.43
N PHE A 171 -3.10 5.76 -15.13
CA PHE A 171 -4.39 5.26 -14.63
C PHE A 171 -5.33 6.35 -14.10
N GLY A 172 -4.85 7.59 -14.02
CA GLY A 172 -5.56 8.70 -13.42
C GLY A 172 -5.45 8.75 -11.88
N PRO A 173 -5.93 9.86 -11.29
CA PRO A 173 -5.88 10.12 -9.85
C PRO A 173 -6.93 9.34 -9.06
N ARG A 174 -6.72 9.20 -7.74
CA ARG A 174 -7.78 8.84 -6.78
C ARG A 174 -8.85 9.95 -6.79
N VAL A 175 -10.11 9.57 -6.74
CA VAL A 175 -11.25 10.46 -6.49
C VAL A 175 -11.80 10.13 -5.11
N SER A 176 -12.14 11.16 -4.32
CA SER A 176 -12.83 10.96 -3.04
C SER A 176 -14.28 10.57 -3.30
N LEU A 177 -14.60 9.29 -3.15
CA LEU A 177 -15.99 8.83 -3.28
C LEU A 177 -16.84 9.25 -2.09
N THR A 178 -16.24 9.45 -0.91
CA THR A 178 -16.86 10.11 0.24
C THR A 178 -17.39 11.49 -0.14
N SER A 179 -16.54 12.31 -0.79
CA SER A 179 -16.94 13.64 -1.29
C SER A 179 -17.98 13.56 -2.39
N ARG A 180 -17.89 12.58 -3.30
CA ARG A 180 -18.93 12.31 -4.30
C ARG A 180 -20.27 11.93 -3.66
N ALA A 181 -20.26 11.26 -2.51
CA ALA A 181 -21.45 10.96 -1.72
C ALA A 181 -21.97 12.16 -0.90
N GLY A 182 -21.32 13.33 -0.97
CA GLY A 182 -21.68 14.55 -0.24
C GLY A 182 -21.14 14.62 1.19
N ILE A 183 -20.10 13.85 1.51
CA ILE A 183 -19.47 13.80 2.84
C ILE A 183 -18.02 14.28 2.75
N GLU A 184 -17.55 15.05 3.73
CA GLU A 184 -16.16 15.51 3.75
C GLU A 184 -15.18 14.40 4.18
N ASP A 185 -14.05 14.30 3.48
CA ASP A 185 -12.94 13.44 3.92
C ASP A 185 -12.27 14.05 5.16
N PHE A 186 -11.96 13.20 6.16
CA PHE A 186 -11.08 13.61 7.25
C PHE A 186 -9.67 13.91 6.70
N GLN A 187 -9.11 15.04 7.11
CA GLN A 187 -7.78 15.46 6.69
C GLN A 187 -6.81 15.33 7.86
N GLY A 188 -5.70 14.64 7.62
CA GLY A 188 -4.60 14.61 8.58
C GLY A 188 -3.76 15.88 8.48
N GLU A 189 -3.33 16.40 9.61
CA GLU A 189 -2.45 17.58 9.72
C GLU A 189 -1.05 17.16 10.22
N ARG A 190 -0.03 17.90 9.80
CA ARG A 190 1.33 17.86 10.37
C ARG A 190 1.59 19.16 11.15
N GLU A 191 2.78 19.30 11.73
CA GLU A 191 3.20 20.54 12.40
C GLU A 191 2.93 21.78 11.52
N ASP A 192 2.60 22.89 12.17
CA ASP A 192 2.25 24.18 11.57
C ASP A 192 0.96 24.19 10.73
N ASP A 193 -0.07 23.42 11.12
CA ASP A 193 -1.40 23.34 10.48
C ASP A 193 -1.33 22.98 8.97
N LEU A 194 -0.25 22.32 8.56
CA LEU A 194 -0.06 21.91 7.18
C LEU A 194 -0.81 20.59 6.93
N LEU A 195 -1.56 20.54 5.83
CA LEU A 195 -2.32 19.34 5.48
C LEU A 195 -1.42 18.24 4.90
N GLY A 196 -1.72 17.01 5.30
CA GLY A 196 -1.12 15.79 4.81
C GLY A 196 0.24 15.48 5.41
N ALA A 197 0.76 14.31 5.05
CA ALA A 197 2.04 13.83 5.54
C ALA A 197 2.79 13.08 4.43
N PHE A 198 4.12 13.11 4.47
CA PHE A 198 4.96 12.56 3.41
C PHE A 198 5.60 11.25 3.84
N SER A 199 5.50 10.23 2.98
CA SER A 199 6.26 8.99 3.11
C SER A 199 6.83 8.62 1.76
N GLY A 200 8.06 8.12 1.78
CA GLY A 200 8.72 7.63 0.59
C GLY A 200 9.82 6.66 0.96
N SER A 201 9.93 5.63 0.13
CA SER A 201 11.10 4.76 -0.02
C SER A 201 11.44 4.72 -1.50
N CYS A 202 12.71 4.58 -1.83
CA CYS A 202 13.17 4.50 -3.20
C CYS A 202 13.40 3.04 -3.55
N LYS A 203 13.09 2.65 -4.78
CA LYS A 203 13.47 1.33 -5.30
C LYS A 203 14.72 1.51 -6.13
N LEU A 204 15.77 0.76 -5.80
CA LEU A 204 16.99 0.66 -6.59
C LEU A 204 16.99 -0.69 -7.33
N ALA A 205 17.46 -0.65 -8.57
CA ALA A 205 17.82 -1.87 -9.29
C ALA A 205 19.07 -2.43 -8.61
N LYS A 206 18.99 -3.65 -8.04
CA LYS A 206 20.11 -4.25 -7.29
C LYS A 206 21.36 -4.33 -8.14
N GLU A 207 21.19 -4.57 -9.44
CA GLU A 207 22.21 -4.69 -10.46
C GLU A 207 23.05 -3.41 -10.65
N THR A 208 22.61 -2.28 -10.09
CA THR A 208 23.35 -1.00 -10.09
C THR A 208 24.26 -0.83 -8.88
N MET A 209 24.20 -1.75 -7.90
CA MET A 209 25.04 -1.76 -6.71
C MET A 209 26.30 -2.61 -6.94
N SER A 210 27.32 -2.48 -6.07
CA SER A 210 28.50 -3.34 -6.15
C SER A 210 28.16 -4.79 -5.80
N GLU A 211 28.86 -5.74 -6.41
CA GLU A 211 28.65 -7.19 -6.18
C GLU A 211 28.75 -7.57 -4.70
N GLU A 212 29.67 -6.92 -3.96
CA GLU A 212 29.83 -7.11 -2.52
C GLU A 212 28.57 -6.72 -1.74
N LEU A 213 28.00 -5.54 -2.02
CA LEU A 213 26.79 -5.08 -1.35
C LEU A 213 25.57 -5.92 -1.74
N ILE A 214 25.47 -6.35 -3.00
CA ILE A 214 24.39 -7.24 -3.45
C ILE A 214 24.46 -8.55 -2.66
N LYS A 215 25.66 -9.15 -2.57
CA LYS A 215 25.87 -10.41 -1.86
C LYS A 215 25.50 -10.28 -0.38
N GLU A 216 25.98 -9.24 0.30
CA GLU A 216 25.64 -9.00 1.70
C GLU A 216 24.13 -8.80 1.87
N LEU A 217 23.49 -7.98 1.02
CA LEU A 217 22.05 -7.74 1.06
C LEU A 217 21.22 -9.02 0.83
N ASP A 218 21.65 -9.89 -0.10
CA ASP A 218 20.99 -11.16 -0.38
C ASP A 218 21.18 -12.19 0.76
N GLU A 219 22.27 -12.10 1.52
CA GLU A 219 22.56 -12.97 2.66
C GLU A 219 21.85 -12.51 3.95
N THR A 220 21.81 -11.20 4.21
CA THR A 220 21.33 -10.64 5.48
C THR A 220 19.93 -10.04 5.40
N GLY A 221 19.47 -9.69 4.20
CA GLY A 221 18.22 -8.98 3.94
C GLY A 221 18.25 -7.48 4.24
N VAL A 222 19.35 -6.95 4.81
CA VAL A 222 19.48 -5.54 5.20
C VAL A 222 20.91 -5.03 5.07
N LEU A 223 21.06 -3.82 4.53
CA LEU A 223 22.28 -3.02 4.63
C LEU A 223 22.01 -1.73 5.39
N VAL A 224 22.96 -1.31 6.21
CA VAL A 224 22.93 -0.01 6.89
C VAL A 224 24.21 0.74 6.55
N LEU A 225 24.11 1.66 5.59
CA LEU A 225 25.24 2.41 5.07
C LEU A 225 25.27 3.80 5.68
N LYS A 226 26.42 4.25 6.17
CA LYS A 226 26.56 5.59 6.75
C LYS A 226 26.50 6.67 5.67
N VAL A 227 25.74 7.72 5.94
CA VAL A 227 25.72 8.94 5.14
C VAL A 227 26.98 9.77 5.46
N PRO A 228 27.66 10.38 4.48
CA PRO A 228 28.74 11.34 4.73
C PRO A 228 28.28 12.44 5.69
N LYS A 229 29.17 12.92 6.56
CA LYS A 229 28.78 13.84 7.66
C LYS A 229 28.16 15.14 7.13
N GLU A 230 28.68 15.61 6.01
CA GLU A 230 28.24 16.79 5.27
C GLU A 230 26.83 16.66 4.68
N ASP A 231 26.35 15.43 4.45
CA ASP A 231 25.04 15.14 3.84
C ASP A 231 23.97 14.78 4.90
N ILE A 232 24.33 14.72 6.19
CA ILE A 232 23.40 14.44 7.27
C ILE A 232 22.44 15.63 7.43
N ASN A 233 21.18 15.41 7.05
CA ASN A 233 20.10 16.35 7.23
C ASN A 233 19.09 15.81 8.25
N LEU A 234 19.08 16.37 9.47
CA LEU A 234 18.13 16.01 10.53
C LEU A 234 16.73 16.60 10.30
N ASP A 235 16.62 17.75 9.62
CA ASP A 235 15.33 18.42 9.38
C ASP A 235 14.39 17.57 8.53
N LYS A 236 14.93 16.68 7.67
CA LYS A 236 14.11 15.75 6.87
C LYS A 236 13.23 14.82 7.71
N LEU A 237 13.58 14.59 8.98
CA LEU A 237 12.80 13.73 9.88
C LEU A 237 11.43 14.33 10.22
N LYS A 238 11.31 15.67 10.26
CA LYS A 238 10.05 16.39 10.53
C LYS A 238 8.97 16.14 9.47
N MET A 239 9.37 15.74 8.25
CA MET A 239 8.44 15.48 7.15
C MET A 239 7.85 14.06 7.15
N LYS A 240 8.39 13.14 7.97
CA LYS A 240 8.04 11.72 7.93
C LYS A 240 6.68 11.48 8.58
N VAL A 241 5.74 10.92 7.82
CA VAL A 241 4.45 10.46 8.38
C VAL A 241 4.62 9.26 9.33
N CYS A 242 5.56 8.38 9.00
CA CYS A 242 5.79 7.17 9.78
C CYS A 242 6.76 7.51 10.92
N GLN A 243 6.21 7.67 12.13
CA GLN A 243 6.97 7.99 13.34
C GLN A 243 8.13 7.03 13.59
N GLN A 244 7.97 5.75 13.27
CA GLN A 244 9.02 4.73 13.34
C GLN A 244 10.25 4.98 12.45
N TYR A 245 10.13 5.83 11.42
CA TYR A 245 11.23 6.24 10.54
C TYR A 245 11.72 7.67 10.85
N ALA A 246 11.13 8.36 11.83
CA ALA A 246 11.55 9.68 12.29
C ALA A 246 12.67 9.59 13.36
N LEU A 247 13.58 8.63 13.19
CA LEU A 247 14.70 8.38 14.10
C LEU A 247 16.01 8.95 13.51
N LYS A 248 16.93 9.32 14.39
CA LYS A 248 18.24 9.89 14.00
C LYS A 248 19.00 8.95 13.06
N GLU A 249 18.86 7.65 13.24
CA GLU A 249 19.45 6.61 12.43
C GLU A 249 19.06 6.72 10.95
N PHE A 250 17.85 7.18 10.63
CA PHE A 250 17.40 7.40 9.24
C PHE A 250 17.90 8.74 8.65
N ALA A 251 18.46 9.61 9.48
CA ALA A 251 19.20 10.78 9.02
C ALA A 251 20.68 10.46 8.77
N GLU A 252 21.27 9.63 9.63
CA GLU A 252 22.70 9.31 9.59
C GLU A 252 23.03 8.10 8.71
N ASN A 253 22.03 7.30 8.32
CA ASN A 253 22.22 6.09 7.52
C ASN A 253 21.21 5.98 6.38
N ILE A 254 21.63 5.28 5.32
CA ILE A 254 20.78 4.69 4.30
C ILE A 254 20.53 3.25 4.72
N VAL A 255 19.26 2.93 4.99
CA VAL A 255 18.82 1.56 5.28
C VAL A 255 18.27 0.98 3.99
N ILE A 256 18.89 -0.09 3.50
CA ILE A 256 18.48 -0.80 2.30
C ILE A 256 17.93 -2.16 2.70
N LEU A 257 16.74 -2.50 2.23
CA LEU A 257 16.06 -3.77 2.52
C LEU A 257 15.88 -4.59 1.26
N ASP A 258 16.09 -5.90 1.36
CA ASP A 258 15.82 -6.82 0.27
C ASP A 258 14.36 -7.28 0.28
N THR A 259 13.59 -6.71 -0.63
CA THR A 259 12.19 -7.08 -0.83
C THR A 259 11.98 -7.74 -2.20
N GLY A 260 13.03 -8.38 -2.75
CA GLY A 260 13.13 -8.77 -4.17
C GLY A 260 13.78 -7.69 -5.03
N HIS A 261 13.73 -6.44 -4.57
CA HIS A 261 14.56 -5.33 -5.01
C HIS A 261 15.24 -4.68 -3.80
N ALA A 262 16.28 -3.87 -4.05
CA ALA A 262 16.83 -2.99 -3.04
C ALA A 262 15.85 -1.82 -2.81
N ARG A 263 15.39 -1.67 -1.57
CA ARG A 263 14.40 -0.67 -1.14
C ARG A 263 14.93 0.22 -0.03
#